data_AF-A0A0A9ZF90-F1
#
_entry.id   AF-A0A0A9ZF90-F1
#
_cell.length_a   1.000
_cell.length_b   1.000
_cell.length_c   1.000
_cell.angle_alpha   90.00
_cell.angle_beta   90.00
_cell.angle_gamma   90.00
#
_symmetry.space_group_name_H-M   'P 1'
#
loop_
_entity.id
_entity.type
_entity.pdbx_description
1 polymer ?
#
loop_
_entity_poly.entity_id
_entity_poly.type
_entity_poly.pdbx_seq_one_letter_code
_entity_poly.pdbx_strand_id
1 'polypeptide(L)'
;MDFPGADLSTTSSSSRSRVPEYHRGNNDYLTRKEKNEIEHEIRQHLSKRYDLDDDYLYALPSVFFSDPPWQEESLHKLKNDLNTVKSKLNNYDLERWHAHTTNTNFAGFVIPTVRKLKPELLTQAWCKFYDILESFPVLPAEAIKTGVLNSIHLCEAPGAFIASLNHNLALNYPHIKWEWRANTLNPYYEGNPLQRMINDDRFLMKTSDNWIFGEDFTGNICQRVNLEHLTKTARDIGPIHIVTADGSFDCTDDPAEQEGKVVPLLYCETTAALSILAPGGSFVLKIFTIFECQTVCLLYLLRCSFKKMSIYKPTVSKEG
;
A
#
# COMPACT_ATOMS: atom_id res chain seq x y z
N MET A 1 14.57 15.02 -60.38
CA MET A 1 13.26 15.06 -61.05
C MET A 1 12.33 15.87 -60.17
N ASP A 2 12.25 17.17 -60.46
CA ASP A 2 11.13 18.05 -60.11
C ASP A 2 9.87 17.56 -60.88
N PHE A 3 8.59 17.82 -60.56
CA PHE A 3 7.78 18.92 -60.01
C PHE A 3 6.37 18.31 -59.70
N PRO A 4 5.29 19.02 -59.30
CA PRO A 4 5.13 20.34 -58.66
C PRO A 4 4.20 20.33 -57.41
N GLY A 5 4.11 21.47 -56.74
CA GLY A 5 3.26 21.70 -55.57
C GLY A 5 1.76 21.87 -55.86
N ALA A 6 0.99 21.74 -54.79
CA ALA A 6 -0.37 22.25 -54.67
C ALA A 6 -0.49 23.01 -53.35
N ASP A 7 -0.69 24.32 -53.50
CA ASP A 7 -1.09 25.26 -52.47
C ASP A 7 -2.53 24.96 -52.05
N LEU A 8 -2.76 24.69 -50.76
CA LEU A 8 -4.10 24.74 -50.16
C LEU A 8 -4.00 25.48 -48.83
N SER A 9 -4.42 26.73 -48.90
CA SER A 9 -4.70 27.60 -47.78
C SER A 9 -5.83 27.02 -46.93
N THR A 10 -5.50 26.55 -45.73
CA THR A 10 -6.48 26.34 -44.66
C THR A 10 -5.97 26.97 -43.38
N THR A 11 -6.65 28.03 -42.97
CA THR A 11 -6.58 28.69 -41.68
C THR A 11 -6.72 27.67 -40.55
N SER A 12 -5.61 27.34 -39.87
CA SER A 12 -5.66 26.62 -38.60
C SER A 12 -5.41 27.59 -37.45
N SER A 13 -6.48 27.96 -36.77
CA SER A 13 -6.45 28.58 -35.46
C SER A 13 -5.83 27.59 -34.48
N SER A 14 -4.53 27.75 -34.19
CA SER A 14 -3.89 27.01 -33.11
C SER A 14 -4.38 27.54 -31.75
N SER A 15 -5.46 26.96 -31.25
CA SER A 15 -5.79 27.01 -29.82
C SER A 15 -4.77 26.15 -29.07
N ARG A 16 -3.59 26.70 -28.83
CA ARG A 16 -2.71 26.21 -27.76
C ARG A 16 -3.53 26.21 -26.49
N SER A 17 -3.94 25.03 -26.04
CA SER A 17 -4.49 24.82 -24.70
C SER A 17 -3.42 25.29 -23.72
N ARG A 18 -3.63 26.49 -23.19
CA ARG A 18 -2.82 27.03 -22.10
C ARG A 18 -2.98 26.06 -20.94
N VAL A 19 -1.91 25.35 -20.60
CA VAL A 19 -1.74 24.79 -19.27
C VAL A 19 -2.04 25.93 -18.29
N PRO A 20 -2.93 25.75 -17.30
CA PRO A 20 -3.15 26.79 -16.31
C PRO A 20 -1.81 27.05 -15.61
N GLU A 21 -1.24 28.23 -15.83
CA GLU A 21 -0.21 28.77 -14.95
C GLU A 21 -0.86 28.91 -13.59
N TYR A 22 -0.71 27.89 -12.74
CA TYR A 22 -0.87 28.09 -11.31
C TYR A 22 0.18 29.11 -10.92
N HIS A 23 -0.29 30.31 -10.57
CA HIS A 23 0.52 31.32 -9.91
C HIS A 23 1.34 30.63 -8.82
N ARG A 24 2.68 30.64 -8.97
CA ARG A 24 3.57 30.47 -7.82
C ARG A 24 3.25 31.62 -6.88
N GLY A 25 2.32 31.41 -5.95
CA GLY A 25 2.14 32.31 -4.84
C GLY A 25 3.48 32.43 -4.13
N ASN A 26 4.06 33.62 -4.11
CA ASN A 26 5.18 33.93 -3.23
C ASN A 26 4.78 33.53 -1.80
N ASN A 27 5.54 32.62 -1.18
CA ASN A 27 5.41 32.24 0.24
C ASN A 27 5.72 33.41 1.21
N ASP A 28 5.90 34.63 0.70
CA ASP A 28 6.21 35.85 1.43
C ASP A 28 4.97 36.61 1.94
N TYR A 29 3.75 36.19 1.57
CA TYR A 29 2.52 36.85 2.01
C TYR A 29 1.81 36.17 3.20
N LEU A 30 2.27 35.00 3.63
CA LEU A 30 1.67 34.32 4.79
C LEU A 30 2.15 34.96 6.09
N THR A 31 1.20 35.43 6.90
CA THR A 31 1.44 35.88 8.26
C THR A 31 2.02 34.74 9.09
N ARG A 32 2.74 35.08 10.17
CA ARG A 32 3.30 34.08 11.09
C ARG A 32 2.23 33.16 11.67
N LYS A 33 1.00 33.65 11.85
CA LYS A 33 -0.14 32.88 12.32
C LYS A 33 -0.57 31.84 11.27
N GLU A 34 -0.74 32.25 10.02
CA GLU A 34 -1.09 31.32 8.92
C GLU A 34 0.00 30.27 8.70
N LYS A 35 1.28 30.65 8.78
CA LYS A 35 2.40 29.69 8.72
C LYS A 35 2.33 28.66 9.85
N ASN A 36 2.04 29.10 11.07
CA ASN A 36 1.91 28.21 12.22
C ASN A 36 0.66 27.32 12.13
N GLU A 37 -0.45 27.82 11.58
CA GLU A 37 -1.67 27.03 11.35
C GLU A 37 -1.43 25.96 10.28
N ILE A 38 -0.79 26.30 9.16
CA ILE A 38 -0.37 25.35 8.13
C ILE A 38 0.60 24.32 8.70
N GLU A 39 1.59 24.74 9.48
CA GLU A 39 2.54 23.80 10.11
C GLU A 39 1.85 22.89 11.13
N HIS A 40 0.87 23.40 11.87
CA HIS A 40 0.07 22.62 12.80
C HIS A 40 -0.80 21.60 12.09
N GLU A 41 -1.48 22.00 11.00
CA GLU A 41 -2.29 21.13 10.17
C GLU A 41 -1.43 20.03 9.54
N ILE A 42 -0.30 20.40 8.92
CA ILE A 42 0.69 19.45 8.40
C ILE A 42 1.11 18.46 9.50
N ARG A 43 1.45 18.93 10.70
CA ARG A 43 1.82 18.05 11.82
C ARG A 43 0.68 17.12 12.22
N GLN A 44 -0.57 17.59 12.25
CA GLN A 44 -1.73 16.73 12.53
C GLN A 44 -1.89 15.63 11.47
N HIS A 45 -1.77 15.96 10.19
CA HIS A 45 -1.83 14.99 9.09
C HIS A 45 -0.65 14.00 9.10
N LEU A 46 0.56 14.46 9.46
CA LEU A 46 1.75 13.64 9.65
C LEU A 46 1.70 12.75 10.90
N SER A 47 0.83 13.07 11.87
CA SER A 47 0.80 12.44 13.21
C SER A 47 -0.16 11.27 13.39
N LYS A 48 -0.77 10.73 12.32
CA LYS A 48 -1.70 9.59 12.41
C LYS A 48 -0.95 8.27 12.61
N ARG A 49 -0.25 8.18 13.73
CA ARG A 49 0.52 7.05 14.23
C ARG A 49 0.04 6.71 15.64
N TYR A 50 -0.26 5.44 15.86
CA TYR A 50 -0.68 4.90 17.14
C TYR A 50 0.21 3.71 17.47
N ASP A 51 1.12 3.90 18.41
CA ASP A 51 2.02 2.85 18.88
C ASP A 51 1.32 2.03 19.96
N LEU A 52 1.28 0.71 19.79
CA LEU A 52 0.74 -0.26 20.76
C LEU A 52 1.86 -0.70 21.72
N ASP A 53 2.53 0.29 22.31
CA ASP A 53 3.63 0.14 23.27
C ASP A 53 3.10 0.05 24.71
N ASP A 54 2.02 -0.70 24.91
CA ASP A 54 1.49 -0.93 26.25
C ASP A 54 2.20 -2.09 26.97
N ASP A 55 2.21 -2.00 28.30
CA ASP A 55 2.79 -3.01 29.20
C ASP A 55 1.88 -4.24 29.37
N TYR A 56 0.84 -4.41 28.54
CA TYR A 56 -0.05 -5.55 28.67
C TYR A 56 0.69 -6.84 28.29
N LEU A 57 0.49 -7.87 29.12
CA LEU A 57 0.92 -9.22 28.84
C LEU A 57 -0.06 -9.84 27.84
N TYR A 58 0.25 -9.67 26.55
CA TYR A 58 -0.42 -10.39 25.48
C TYR A 58 -0.02 -11.86 25.52
N ALA A 59 -1.01 -12.74 25.59
CA ALA A 59 -0.81 -14.18 25.59
C ALA A 59 -1.51 -14.77 24.37
N LEU A 60 -0.77 -15.58 23.60
CA LEU A 60 -1.40 -16.33 22.51
C LEU A 60 -2.46 -17.27 23.10
N PRO A 61 -3.68 -17.29 22.53
CA PRO A 61 -4.70 -18.23 22.95
C PRO A 61 -4.27 -19.67 22.64
N SER A 62 -4.64 -20.61 23.50
CA SER A 62 -4.36 -22.04 23.29
C SER A 62 -5.27 -22.67 22.23
N VAL A 63 -6.43 -22.06 21.96
CA VAL A 63 -7.40 -22.47 20.95
C VAL A 63 -7.78 -21.24 20.13
N PHE A 64 -7.70 -21.35 18.81
CA PHE A 64 -8.09 -20.29 17.89
C PHE A 64 -9.50 -20.55 17.36
N PHE A 65 -10.26 -19.49 17.09
CA PHE A 65 -11.59 -19.54 16.48
C PHE A 65 -12.63 -20.40 17.25
N SER A 66 -12.56 -20.42 18.59
CA SER A 66 -13.49 -21.16 19.44
C SER A 66 -14.78 -20.40 19.75
N ASP A 67 -14.69 -19.06 19.85
CA ASP A 67 -15.81 -18.22 20.23
C ASP A 67 -16.58 -17.73 19.00
N PRO A 68 -17.91 -17.52 19.10
CA PRO A 68 -18.68 -16.89 18.04
C PRO A 68 -18.18 -15.45 17.80
N PRO A 69 -18.34 -14.91 16.58
CA PRO A 69 -18.05 -13.50 16.30
C PRO A 69 -18.78 -12.59 17.30
N TRP A 70 -18.03 -11.78 18.01
CA TRP A 70 -18.54 -10.79 18.96
C TRP A 70 -18.62 -9.40 18.30
N GLN A 71 -19.31 -8.48 18.95
CA GLN A 71 -19.41 -7.09 18.50
C GLN A 71 -19.11 -6.17 19.67
N GLU A 72 -18.26 -5.17 19.43
CA GLU A 72 -17.99 -4.11 20.40
C GLU A 72 -18.86 -2.90 20.05
N GLU A 73 -19.76 -2.53 20.97
CA GLU A 73 -20.81 -1.53 20.71
C GLU A 73 -20.22 -0.18 20.29
N SER A 74 -19.10 0.22 20.91
CA SER A 74 -18.41 1.46 20.60
C SER A 74 -17.85 1.50 19.17
N LEU A 75 -17.26 0.39 18.70
CA LEU A 75 -16.74 0.26 17.33
C LEU A 75 -17.87 0.22 16.30
N HIS A 76 -18.95 -0.50 16.59
CA HIS A 76 -20.11 -0.57 15.70
C HIS A 76 -20.82 0.78 15.56
N LYS A 77 -20.88 1.56 16.64
CA LYS A 77 -21.37 2.93 16.58
C LYS A 77 -20.51 3.79 15.64
N LEU A 78 -19.18 3.69 15.74
CA LEU A 78 -18.27 4.40 14.83
C LEU A 78 -18.43 3.95 13.37
N LYS A 79 -18.62 2.64 13.11
CA LYS A 79 -18.94 2.11 11.77
C LYS A 79 -20.20 2.77 11.21
N ASN A 80 -21.27 2.83 12.01
CA ASN A 80 -22.55 3.41 11.60
C ASN A 80 -22.45 4.92 11.34
N ASP A 81 -21.75 5.65 12.22
CA ASP A 81 -21.55 7.10 12.07
C ASP A 81 -20.76 7.40 10.79
N LEU A 82 -19.66 6.68 10.55
CA LEU A 82 -18.85 6.84 9.35
C LEU A 82 -19.65 6.51 8.07
N ASN A 83 -20.38 5.40 8.06
CA ASN A 83 -21.18 5.00 6.90
C ASN A 83 -22.36 5.96 6.65
N THR A 84 -22.92 6.57 7.70
CA THR A 84 -23.93 7.63 7.59
C THR A 84 -23.36 8.89 6.94
N VAL A 85 -22.10 9.23 7.21
CA VAL A 85 -21.43 10.35 6.53
C VAL A 85 -21.10 10.00 5.09
N LYS A 86 -20.54 8.81 4.83
CA LYS A 86 -20.23 8.33 3.48
C LYS A 86 -21.46 8.27 2.57
N SER A 87 -22.61 7.86 3.10
CA SER A 87 -23.85 7.71 2.30
C SER A 87 -24.37 9.05 1.73
N LYS A 88 -23.97 10.19 2.31
CA LYS A 88 -24.25 11.52 1.76
C LYS A 88 -23.63 11.73 0.37
N LEU A 89 -22.65 10.92 0.01
CA LEU A 89 -21.95 10.97 -1.28
C LEU A 89 -22.60 10.07 -2.34
N ASN A 90 -23.56 9.20 -1.98
CA ASN A 90 -24.12 8.19 -2.90
C ASN A 90 -24.79 8.77 -4.16
N ASN A 91 -25.25 10.02 -4.09
CA ASN A 91 -25.93 10.69 -5.21
C ASN A 91 -24.97 11.47 -6.13
N TYR A 92 -23.67 11.46 -5.83
CA TYR A 92 -22.68 12.14 -6.66
C TYR A 92 -22.14 11.19 -7.73
N ASP A 93 -21.98 11.73 -8.92
CA ASP A 93 -21.30 11.05 -10.02
C ASP A 93 -19.84 10.72 -9.63
N LEU A 94 -19.43 9.47 -9.88
CA LEU A 94 -18.13 8.95 -9.47
C LEU A 94 -16.98 9.68 -10.17
N GLU A 95 -17.11 10.02 -11.47
CA GLU A 95 -16.05 10.74 -12.18
C GLU A 95 -15.86 12.14 -11.62
N ARG A 96 -16.96 12.87 -11.38
CA ARG A 96 -16.92 14.19 -10.74
C ARG A 96 -16.34 14.12 -9.33
N TRP A 97 -16.73 13.11 -8.55
CA TRP A 97 -16.18 12.90 -7.21
C TRP A 97 -14.68 12.59 -7.24
N HIS A 98 -14.23 11.74 -8.16
CA HIS A 98 -12.81 11.46 -8.36
C HIS A 98 -12.03 12.69 -8.81
N ALA A 99 -12.57 13.50 -9.71
CA ALA A 99 -11.94 14.76 -10.12
C ALA A 99 -11.84 15.74 -8.94
N HIS A 100 -12.90 15.88 -8.14
CA HIS A 100 -12.91 16.72 -6.95
C HIS A 100 -11.86 16.26 -5.93
N THR A 101 -11.91 15.01 -5.49
CA THR A 101 -10.97 14.45 -4.50
C THR A 101 -9.53 14.43 -4.97
N THR A 102 -9.29 14.30 -6.28
CA THR A 102 -7.94 14.43 -6.85
C THR A 102 -7.41 15.86 -6.73
N ASN A 103 -8.27 16.87 -6.97
CA ASN A 103 -7.89 18.28 -6.90
C ASN A 103 -7.76 18.79 -5.46
N THR A 104 -8.48 18.20 -4.50
CA THR A 104 -8.42 18.58 -3.08
C THR A 104 -7.44 17.76 -2.26
N ASN A 105 -6.84 16.71 -2.83
CA ASN A 105 -5.86 15.89 -2.14
C ASN A 105 -4.58 16.69 -1.84
N PHE A 106 -4.34 17.00 -0.57
CA PHE A 106 -3.13 17.69 -0.12
C PHE A 106 -1.84 16.98 -0.55
N ALA A 107 -1.84 15.65 -0.54
CA ALA A 107 -0.71 14.84 -1.01
C ALA A 107 -0.53 14.85 -2.54
N GLY A 108 -1.42 15.52 -3.28
CA GLY A 108 -1.37 15.64 -4.74
C GLY A 108 -0.07 16.26 -5.27
N PHE A 109 0.64 17.05 -4.47
CA PHE A 109 1.93 17.65 -4.84
C PHE A 109 3.15 16.75 -4.57
N VAL A 110 3.00 15.70 -3.75
CA VAL A 110 4.12 14.83 -3.38
C VAL A 110 4.61 14.04 -4.60
N ILE A 111 3.69 13.38 -5.32
CA ILE A 111 4.06 12.57 -6.50
C ILE A 111 4.73 13.42 -7.59
N PRO A 112 4.19 14.59 -8.02
CA PRO A 112 4.89 15.46 -8.98
C PRO A 112 6.26 15.93 -8.51
N THR A 113 6.45 16.14 -7.20
CA THR A 113 7.74 16.56 -6.63
C THR A 113 8.75 15.42 -6.66
N VAL A 114 8.36 14.25 -6.16
CA VAL A 114 9.19 13.03 -6.17
C VAL A 114 9.54 12.60 -7.59
N ARG A 115 8.65 12.80 -8.57
CA ARG A 115 8.90 12.49 -9.99
C ARG A 115 10.15 13.18 -10.55
N LYS A 116 10.54 14.34 -10.01
CA LYS A 116 11.77 15.05 -10.41
C LYS A 116 13.04 14.24 -10.12
N LEU A 117 12.99 13.35 -9.13
CA LEU A 117 14.06 12.41 -8.77
C LEU A 117 14.08 11.17 -9.67
N LYS A 118 13.09 11.02 -10.56
CA LYS A 118 12.94 9.90 -11.50
C LYS A 118 12.96 8.50 -10.85
N PRO A 119 12.22 8.25 -9.76
CA PRO A 119 12.14 6.89 -9.22
C PRO A 119 11.39 5.97 -10.16
N GLU A 120 11.74 4.68 -10.12
CA GLU A 120 11.03 3.62 -10.82
C GLU A 120 9.64 3.40 -10.22
N LEU A 121 8.68 3.03 -11.07
CA LEU A 121 7.30 2.71 -10.71
C LEU A 121 6.66 3.70 -9.72
N LEU A 122 6.85 5.01 -9.93
CA LEU A 122 6.33 6.01 -9.01
C LEU A 122 4.78 6.03 -8.99
N THR A 123 4.21 5.50 -7.91
CA THR A 123 2.78 5.48 -7.62
C THR A 123 2.51 6.06 -6.22
N GLN A 124 1.23 6.18 -5.85
CA GLN A 124 0.88 6.53 -4.48
C GLN A 124 1.33 5.47 -3.47
N ALA A 125 1.22 4.17 -3.82
CA ALA A 125 1.70 3.06 -2.99
C ALA A 125 3.22 3.13 -2.77
N TRP A 126 3.98 3.50 -3.81
CA TRP A 126 5.42 3.74 -3.71
C TRP A 126 5.74 4.80 -2.63
N CYS A 127 5.03 5.94 -2.67
CA CYS A 127 5.22 7.00 -1.68
C CYS A 127 4.81 6.57 -0.28
N LYS A 128 3.73 5.78 -0.13
CA LYS A 128 3.28 5.29 1.18
C LYS A 128 4.35 4.42 1.82
N PHE A 129 4.94 3.51 1.05
CA PHE A 129 5.99 2.65 1.57
C PHE A 129 7.28 3.40 1.85
N TYR A 130 7.64 4.39 1.03
CA TYR A 130 8.80 5.23 1.29
C TYR A 130 8.63 6.01 2.61
N ASP A 131 7.44 6.57 2.84
CA ASP A 131 7.08 7.25 4.10
C ASP A 131 7.20 6.29 5.32
N ILE A 132 6.77 5.03 5.16
CA ILE A 132 6.92 3.98 6.18
C ILE A 132 8.40 3.66 6.45
N LEU A 133 9.23 3.53 5.41
CA LEU A 133 10.67 3.25 5.55
C LEU A 133 11.41 4.36 6.29
N GLU A 134 11.01 5.62 6.11
CA GLU A 134 11.60 6.76 6.82
C GLU A 134 11.04 6.91 8.25
N SER A 135 9.80 6.45 8.48
CA SER A 135 9.11 6.60 9.78
C SER A 135 9.41 5.48 10.77
N PHE A 136 9.81 4.29 10.28
CA PHE A 136 10.00 3.09 11.09
C PHE A 136 11.28 2.34 10.72
N PRO A 137 11.95 1.68 11.67
CA PRO A 137 13.11 0.83 11.40
C PRO A 137 12.67 -0.50 10.78
N VAL A 138 12.12 -0.46 9.56
CA VAL A 138 11.61 -1.64 8.85
C VAL A 138 12.74 -2.61 8.52
N LEU A 139 13.93 -2.10 8.16
CA LEU A 139 15.10 -2.92 7.89
C LEU A 139 15.70 -3.43 9.21
N PRO A 140 15.78 -4.75 9.44
CA PRO A 140 16.40 -5.27 10.65
C PRO A 140 17.87 -4.86 10.74
N ALA A 141 18.32 -4.43 11.94
CA ALA A 141 19.69 -3.97 12.16
C ALA A 141 20.75 -5.01 11.76
N GLU A 142 20.46 -6.31 11.94
CA GLU A 142 21.37 -7.38 11.55
C GLU A 142 21.51 -7.51 10.02
N ALA A 143 20.44 -7.26 9.26
CA ALA A 143 20.50 -7.25 7.78
C ALA A 143 21.39 -6.11 7.28
N ILE A 144 21.27 -4.92 7.88
CA ILE A 144 22.12 -3.75 7.57
C ILE A 144 23.59 -4.05 7.86
N LYS A 145 23.86 -4.70 9.01
CA LYS A 145 25.21 -5.04 9.47
C LYS A 145 25.87 -6.12 8.61
N THR A 146 25.12 -7.17 8.26
CA THR A 146 25.64 -8.30 7.45
C THR A 146 25.71 -7.95 5.97
N GLY A 147 24.96 -6.94 5.51
CA GLY A 147 24.90 -6.55 4.11
C GLY A 147 24.06 -7.51 3.26
N VAL A 148 23.17 -8.30 3.87
CA VAL A 148 22.26 -9.23 3.17
C VAL A 148 20.84 -8.95 3.62
N LEU A 149 19.95 -8.74 2.67
CA LEU A 149 18.52 -8.52 2.91
C LEU A 149 17.71 -9.45 2.01
N ASN A 150 16.73 -10.11 2.59
CA ASN A 150 15.77 -10.94 1.85
C ASN A 150 14.35 -10.44 2.17
N SER A 151 13.55 -10.13 1.15
CA SER A 151 12.17 -9.69 1.34
C SER A 151 11.17 -10.48 0.51
N ILE A 152 9.95 -10.61 1.04
CA ILE A 152 8.82 -11.20 0.32
C ILE A 152 7.64 -10.23 0.34
N HIS A 153 7.07 -9.94 -0.81
CA HIS A 153 5.99 -8.97 -0.95
C HIS A 153 4.70 -9.66 -1.43
N LEU A 154 3.66 -9.68 -0.60
CA LEU A 154 2.39 -10.37 -0.83
C LEU A 154 1.37 -9.44 -1.46
N CYS A 155 0.63 -9.98 -2.43
CA CYS A 155 -0.36 -9.23 -3.22
C CYS A 155 0.18 -7.90 -3.77
N GLU A 156 1.42 -7.94 -4.26
CA GLU A 156 2.26 -6.76 -4.44
C GLU A 156 2.14 -6.09 -5.82
N ALA A 157 1.47 -6.73 -6.80
CA ALA A 157 1.33 -6.12 -8.12
C ALA A 157 0.83 -4.67 -8.00
N PRO A 158 1.36 -3.73 -8.80
CA PRO A 158 2.34 -3.92 -9.87
C PRO A 158 3.81 -3.90 -9.42
N GLY A 159 4.12 -3.82 -8.12
CA GLY A 159 5.50 -3.80 -7.59
C GLY A 159 5.92 -2.48 -6.94
N ALA A 160 4.98 -1.71 -6.41
CA ALA A 160 5.25 -0.35 -5.93
C ALA A 160 6.09 -0.30 -4.65
N PHE A 161 5.88 -1.22 -3.70
CA PHE A 161 6.69 -1.31 -2.48
C PHE A 161 8.07 -1.87 -2.80
N ILE A 162 8.17 -2.82 -3.74
CA ILE A 162 9.47 -3.35 -4.23
C ILE A 162 10.30 -2.20 -4.81
N ALA A 163 9.73 -1.44 -5.75
CA ALA A 163 10.39 -0.29 -6.38
C ALA A 163 10.78 0.81 -5.36
N SER A 164 9.98 0.98 -4.31
CA SER A 164 10.25 1.93 -3.23
C SER A 164 11.39 1.45 -2.32
N LEU A 165 11.41 0.17 -1.96
CA LEU A 165 12.49 -0.46 -1.21
C LEU A 165 13.81 -0.39 -1.98
N ASN A 166 13.79 -0.72 -3.28
CA ASN A 166 14.95 -0.62 -4.15
C ASN A 166 15.58 0.78 -4.12
N HIS A 167 14.74 1.81 -4.26
CA HIS A 167 15.19 3.20 -4.24
C HIS A 167 15.81 3.58 -2.88
N ASN A 168 15.18 3.19 -1.77
CA ASN A 168 15.70 3.46 -0.43
C ASN A 168 17.06 2.76 -0.19
N LEU A 169 17.18 1.49 -0.59
CA LEU A 169 18.41 0.71 -0.46
C LEU A 169 19.54 1.32 -1.31
N ALA A 170 19.26 1.67 -2.56
CA ALA A 170 20.26 2.27 -3.45
C ALA A 170 20.80 3.61 -2.93
N LEU A 171 19.97 4.40 -2.25
CA LEU A 171 20.36 5.69 -1.68
C LEU A 171 21.11 5.54 -0.36
N ASN A 172 20.60 4.71 0.55
CA ASN A 172 21.02 4.72 1.95
C ASN A 172 21.92 3.54 2.33
N TYR A 173 21.83 2.43 1.60
CA TYR A 173 22.51 1.17 1.92
C TYR A 173 23.06 0.46 0.67
N PRO A 174 23.92 1.11 -0.14
CA PRO A 174 24.38 0.58 -1.43
C PRO A 174 25.21 -0.70 -1.32
N HIS A 175 25.66 -1.06 -0.11
CA HIS A 175 26.39 -2.30 0.17
C HIS A 175 25.49 -3.51 0.40
N ILE A 176 24.19 -3.32 0.62
CA ILE A 176 23.25 -4.42 0.88
C ILE A 176 23.01 -5.19 -0.42
N LYS A 177 23.25 -6.50 -0.37
CA LYS A 177 22.79 -7.46 -1.38
C LYS A 177 21.36 -7.83 -1.04
N TRP A 178 20.46 -7.51 -1.96
CA TRP A 178 19.03 -7.69 -1.76
C TRP A 178 18.48 -8.76 -2.70
N GLU A 179 17.93 -9.82 -2.12
CA GLU A 179 17.11 -10.81 -2.82
C GLU A 179 15.63 -10.55 -2.48
N TRP A 180 14.77 -10.49 -3.48
CA TRP A 180 13.34 -10.32 -3.26
C TRP A 180 12.51 -11.30 -4.08
N ARG A 181 11.39 -11.70 -3.49
CA ARG A 181 10.30 -12.37 -4.20
C ARG A 181 8.98 -11.67 -3.96
N ALA A 182 8.03 -11.89 -4.85
CA ALA A 182 6.71 -11.30 -4.73
C ALA A 182 5.62 -12.30 -5.12
N ASN A 183 4.45 -12.20 -4.50
CA ASN A 183 3.25 -12.91 -4.89
C ASN A 183 2.18 -11.91 -5.32
N THR A 184 1.38 -12.31 -6.29
CA THR A 184 0.16 -11.63 -6.73
C THR A 184 -0.71 -12.63 -7.47
N LEU A 185 -2.00 -12.34 -7.66
CA LEU A 185 -2.82 -13.05 -8.65
C LEU A 185 -2.13 -12.99 -10.01
N ASN A 186 -1.96 -14.15 -10.64
CA ASN A 186 -1.27 -14.27 -11.92
C ASN A 186 -2.10 -13.62 -13.04
N PRO A 187 -1.62 -12.52 -13.66
CA PRO A 187 -2.34 -11.85 -14.75
C PRO A 187 -2.46 -12.70 -16.02
N TYR A 188 -1.64 -13.75 -16.14
CA TYR A 188 -1.60 -14.64 -17.31
C TYR A 188 -2.42 -15.93 -17.11
N TYR A 189 -3.11 -16.06 -15.97
CA TYR A 189 -3.99 -17.19 -15.71
C TYR A 189 -5.46 -16.81 -16.02
N GLU A 190 -6.03 -17.38 -17.08
CA GLU A 190 -7.36 -17.02 -17.60
C GLU A 190 -8.50 -17.22 -16.58
N GLY A 191 -8.32 -18.10 -15.60
CA GLY A 191 -9.32 -18.35 -14.55
C GLY A 191 -9.38 -17.26 -13.47
N ASN A 192 -8.45 -16.30 -13.45
CA ASN A 192 -8.47 -15.22 -12.49
C ASN A 192 -9.45 -14.12 -12.92
N PRO A 193 -10.24 -13.55 -11.98
CA PRO A 193 -11.16 -12.47 -12.30
C PRO A 193 -10.39 -11.19 -12.66
N LEU A 194 -10.62 -10.68 -13.87
CA LEU A 194 -9.96 -9.46 -14.39
C LEU A 194 -10.12 -8.26 -13.44
N GLN A 195 -11.25 -8.14 -12.74
CA GLN A 195 -11.53 -7.04 -11.80
C GLN A 195 -10.65 -7.08 -10.54
N ARG A 196 -9.98 -8.20 -10.26
CA ARG A 196 -9.07 -8.33 -9.10
C ARG A 196 -7.59 -8.21 -9.49
N MET A 197 -7.30 -8.01 -10.77
CA MET A 197 -5.94 -7.94 -11.28
C MET A 197 -5.59 -6.51 -11.71
N ILE A 198 -4.30 -6.19 -11.68
CA ILE A 198 -3.81 -4.89 -12.12
C ILE A 198 -3.37 -4.98 -13.57
N ASN A 199 -3.78 -4.00 -14.37
CA ASN A 199 -3.55 -3.96 -15.82
C ASN A 199 -2.10 -3.59 -16.21
N ASP A 200 -1.31 -3.03 -15.30
CA ASP A 200 0.10 -2.67 -15.55
C ASP A 200 1.03 -3.80 -15.14
N ASP A 201 1.45 -4.62 -16.11
CA ASP A 201 2.31 -5.80 -15.91
C ASP A 201 3.77 -5.56 -16.33
N ARG A 202 4.14 -4.33 -16.73
CA ARG A 202 5.46 -4.05 -17.33
C ARG A 202 6.62 -4.36 -16.40
N PHE A 203 6.45 -4.11 -15.10
CA PHE A 203 7.44 -4.45 -14.09
C PHE A 203 7.46 -5.96 -13.85
N LEU A 204 6.28 -6.59 -13.76
CA LEU A 204 6.11 -8.01 -13.56
C LEU A 204 6.76 -8.83 -14.70
N MET A 205 6.53 -8.47 -15.96
CA MET A 205 7.17 -9.12 -17.11
C MET A 205 8.70 -9.02 -17.08
N LYS A 206 9.25 -7.86 -16.71
CA LYS A 206 10.70 -7.64 -16.66
C LYS A 206 11.39 -8.34 -15.50
N THR A 207 10.61 -8.75 -14.50
CA THR A 207 11.10 -9.35 -13.26
C THR A 207 10.45 -10.70 -13.00
N SER A 208 10.01 -11.40 -14.07
CA SER A 208 9.16 -12.60 -14.00
C SER A 208 9.70 -13.67 -13.05
N ASP A 209 11.02 -13.85 -13.02
CA ASP A 209 11.70 -14.87 -12.22
C ASP A 209 11.58 -14.63 -10.71
N ASN A 210 11.19 -13.41 -10.30
CA ASN A 210 10.99 -13.06 -8.90
C ASN A 210 9.54 -13.26 -8.43
N TRP A 211 8.60 -13.58 -9.33
CA TRP A 211 7.18 -13.72 -8.99
C TRP A 211 6.79 -15.17 -8.68
N ILE A 212 6.12 -15.36 -7.54
CA ILE A 212 5.64 -16.63 -7.03
C ILE A 212 4.14 -16.71 -7.31
N PHE A 213 3.78 -17.47 -8.34
CA PHE A 213 2.38 -17.74 -8.70
C PHE A 213 1.79 -18.98 -8.04
N GLY A 214 2.54 -19.63 -7.14
CA GLY A 214 2.05 -20.83 -6.46
C GLY A 214 2.12 -22.09 -7.34
N GLU A 215 1.75 -23.23 -6.76
CA GLU A 215 1.80 -24.54 -7.44
C GLU A 215 0.71 -24.65 -8.51
N ASP A 216 -0.45 -24.02 -8.27
CA ASP A 216 -1.58 -24.01 -9.20
C ASP A 216 -1.52 -22.88 -10.24
N PHE A 217 -0.44 -22.09 -10.24
CA PHE A 217 -0.21 -20.92 -11.09
C PHE A 217 -1.26 -19.79 -10.99
N THR A 218 -2.23 -19.87 -10.08
CA THR A 218 -3.25 -18.81 -9.93
C THR A 218 -2.68 -17.57 -9.24
N GLY A 219 -1.65 -17.73 -8.43
CA GLY A 219 -1.11 -16.68 -7.56
C GLY A 219 -2.01 -16.34 -6.37
N ASN A 220 -3.10 -17.08 -6.15
CA ASN A 220 -4.02 -16.84 -5.05
C ASN A 220 -3.43 -17.33 -3.73
N ILE A 221 -2.99 -16.41 -2.87
CA ILE A 221 -2.38 -16.71 -1.58
C ILE A 221 -3.34 -17.36 -0.58
N CYS A 222 -4.65 -17.25 -0.80
CA CYS A 222 -5.66 -17.91 0.03
C CYS A 222 -5.74 -19.42 -0.25
N GLN A 223 -5.11 -19.90 -1.31
CA GLN A 223 -5.03 -21.34 -1.59
C GLN A 223 -3.90 -21.98 -0.78
N ARG A 224 -4.23 -23.03 -0.03
CA ARG A 224 -3.27 -23.75 0.81
C ARG A 224 -2.06 -24.25 0.00
N VAL A 225 -2.27 -24.76 -1.21
CA VAL A 225 -1.19 -25.25 -2.08
C VAL A 225 -0.19 -24.14 -2.43
N ASN A 226 -0.66 -22.90 -2.60
CA ASN A 226 0.18 -21.75 -2.91
C ASN A 226 0.91 -21.22 -1.69
N LEU A 227 0.28 -21.29 -0.51
CA LEU A 227 0.93 -20.98 0.77
C LEU A 227 2.07 -21.97 1.08
N GLU A 228 1.84 -23.26 0.86
CA GLU A 228 2.85 -24.31 1.03
C GLU A 228 4.03 -24.10 0.06
N HIS A 229 3.74 -23.78 -1.20
CA HIS A 229 4.76 -23.44 -2.19
C HIS A 229 5.56 -22.19 -1.78
N LEU A 230 4.89 -21.10 -1.37
CA LEU A 230 5.53 -19.89 -0.87
C LEU A 230 6.48 -20.18 0.30
N THR A 231 6.04 -21.02 1.25
CA THR A 231 6.85 -21.39 2.41
C THR A 231 8.08 -22.19 2.00
N LYS A 232 7.97 -23.06 0.99
CA LYS A 232 9.13 -23.76 0.41
C LYS A 232 10.10 -22.78 -0.23
N THR A 233 9.62 -21.89 -1.08
CA THR A 233 10.44 -20.86 -1.74
C THR A 233 11.16 -19.96 -0.73
N ALA A 234 10.49 -19.57 0.35
CA ALA A 234 11.10 -18.79 1.43
C ALA A 234 12.27 -19.55 2.10
N ARG A 235 12.11 -20.86 2.36
CA ARG A 235 13.20 -21.69 2.91
C ARG A 235 14.40 -21.78 1.98
N ASP A 236 14.16 -21.85 0.67
CA ASP A 236 15.23 -21.95 -0.33
C ASP A 236 16.04 -20.64 -0.45
N ILE A 237 15.41 -19.49 -0.16
CA ILE A 237 16.09 -18.17 -0.10
C ILE A 237 16.90 -18.01 1.18
N GLY A 238 16.40 -18.55 2.30
CA GLY A 238 16.98 -18.39 3.63
C GLY A 238 16.18 -17.43 4.52
N PRO A 239 16.79 -16.82 5.55
CA PRO A 239 16.07 -15.98 6.50
C PRO A 239 15.38 -14.80 5.81
N ILE A 240 14.06 -14.67 5.95
CA ILE A 240 13.28 -13.56 5.39
C ILE A 240 13.21 -12.44 6.42
N HIS A 241 13.66 -11.25 6.02
CA HIS A 241 13.84 -10.10 6.91
C HIS A 241 12.66 -9.14 6.88
N ILE A 242 12.01 -9.01 5.74
CA ILE A 242 10.87 -8.11 5.53
C ILE A 242 9.78 -8.88 4.80
N VAL A 243 8.56 -8.83 5.33
CA VAL A 243 7.37 -9.18 4.57
C VAL A 243 6.49 -7.95 4.43
N THR A 244 5.95 -7.70 3.23
CA THR A 244 4.89 -6.69 3.04
C THR A 244 3.64 -7.36 2.49
N ALA A 245 2.48 -6.76 2.74
CA ALA A 245 1.19 -7.22 2.25
C ALA A 245 0.32 -6.01 1.90
N ASP A 246 0.08 -5.78 0.60
CA ASP A 246 -0.68 -4.64 0.08
C ASP A 246 -2.02 -5.07 -0.56
N GLY A 247 -2.48 -6.29 -0.27
CA GLY A 247 -3.69 -6.88 -0.83
C GLY A 247 -4.97 -6.07 -0.57
N SER A 248 -5.89 -6.16 -1.53
CA SER A 248 -7.27 -5.68 -1.37
C SER A 248 -8.18 -6.25 -2.44
N PHE A 249 -9.49 -6.10 -2.22
CA PHE A 249 -10.52 -6.35 -3.22
C PHE A 249 -11.17 -5.05 -3.65
N ASP A 250 -11.63 -4.99 -4.90
CA ASP A 250 -12.53 -3.93 -5.34
C ASP A 250 -13.85 -4.06 -4.57
N CYS A 251 -14.18 -3.01 -3.81
CA CYS A 251 -15.39 -2.91 -3.01
C CYS A 251 -16.20 -1.67 -3.42
N THR A 252 -16.04 -1.19 -4.65
CA THR A 252 -16.71 0.04 -5.13
C THR A 252 -18.24 -0.08 -5.04
N ASP A 253 -18.80 -1.26 -5.29
CA ASP A 253 -20.24 -1.51 -5.26
C ASP A 253 -20.84 -1.52 -3.85
N ASP A 254 -20.02 -1.78 -2.82
CA ASP A 254 -20.46 -1.79 -1.43
C ASP A 254 -19.27 -1.47 -0.50
N PRO A 255 -18.94 -0.17 -0.39
CA PRO A 255 -17.82 0.30 0.42
C PRO A 255 -18.04 0.19 1.93
N ALA A 256 -19.30 0.03 2.36
CA ALA A 256 -19.67 -0.09 3.78
C ALA A 256 -19.18 -1.42 4.38
N GLU A 257 -19.14 -2.48 3.58
CA GLU A 257 -18.72 -3.82 3.96
C GLU A 257 -17.29 -4.18 3.48
N GLN A 258 -16.49 -3.17 3.12
CA GLN A 258 -15.11 -3.37 2.67
C GLN A 258 -14.28 -4.16 3.70
N GLU A 259 -14.44 -3.88 4.99
CA GLU A 259 -13.70 -4.57 6.06
C GLU A 259 -13.99 -6.07 6.05
N GLY A 260 -15.27 -6.45 6.15
CA GLY A 260 -15.66 -7.86 6.17
C GLY A 260 -15.24 -8.64 4.91
N LYS A 261 -15.25 -7.99 3.73
CA LYS A 261 -14.82 -8.62 2.47
C LYS A 261 -13.31 -8.84 2.38
N VAL A 262 -12.52 -7.95 2.98
CA VAL A 262 -11.04 -8.00 2.90
C VAL A 262 -10.44 -8.86 4.01
N VAL A 263 -11.10 -8.98 5.17
CA VAL A 263 -10.64 -9.77 6.32
C VAL A 263 -10.08 -11.16 5.95
N PRO A 264 -10.76 -12.00 5.13
CA PRO A 264 -10.21 -13.31 4.77
C PRO A 264 -8.84 -13.25 4.10
N LEU A 265 -8.60 -12.24 3.26
CA LEU A 265 -7.29 -12.01 2.63
C LEU A 265 -6.24 -11.60 3.65
N LEU A 266 -6.58 -10.69 4.58
CA LEU A 266 -5.65 -10.26 5.64
C LEU A 266 -5.20 -11.43 6.52
N TYR A 267 -6.10 -12.37 6.83
CA TYR A 267 -5.74 -13.59 7.56
C TYR A 267 -4.79 -14.47 6.75
N CYS A 268 -5.00 -14.62 5.44
CA CYS A 268 -4.11 -15.40 4.57
C CYS A 268 -2.73 -14.74 4.45
N GLU A 269 -2.67 -13.42 4.23
CA GLU A 269 -1.42 -12.65 4.18
C GLU A 269 -0.66 -12.69 5.52
N THR A 270 -1.38 -12.56 6.64
CA THR A 270 -0.78 -12.64 7.99
C THR A 270 -0.27 -14.05 8.28
N THR A 271 -1.04 -15.08 7.93
CA THR A 271 -0.61 -16.48 8.11
C THR A 271 0.63 -16.77 7.27
N ALA A 272 0.67 -16.28 6.03
CA ALA A 272 1.85 -16.38 5.17
C ALA A 272 3.06 -15.67 5.79
N ALA A 273 2.90 -14.41 6.22
CA ALA A 273 3.96 -13.64 6.84
C ALA A 273 4.53 -14.34 8.08
N LEU A 274 3.68 -14.78 9.01
CA LEU A 274 4.09 -15.48 10.23
C LEU A 274 4.76 -16.84 9.94
N SER A 275 4.45 -17.48 8.80
CA SER A 275 5.04 -18.76 8.41
C SER A 275 6.42 -18.65 7.76
N ILE A 276 6.75 -17.48 7.20
CA ILE A 276 7.98 -17.28 6.40
C ILE A 276 8.96 -16.28 7.02
N LEU A 277 8.49 -15.36 7.85
CA LEU A 277 9.31 -14.30 8.44
C LEU A 277 10.27 -14.87 9.48
N ALA A 278 11.54 -14.51 9.39
CA ALA A 278 12.55 -14.91 10.36
C ALA A 278 12.37 -14.14 11.69
N PRO A 279 12.81 -14.71 12.83
CA PRO A 279 12.81 -14.00 14.11
C PRO A 279 13.57 -12.67 14.02
N GLY A 280 12.94 -11.59 14.48
CA GLY A 280 13.49 -10.23 14.40
C GLY A 280 13.24 -9.51 13.06
N GLY A 281 12.53 -10.14 12.12
CA GLY A 281 12.06 -9.50 10.90
C GLY A 281 10.90 -8.53 11.12
N SER A 282 10.58 -7.78 10.06
CA SER A 282 9.51 -6.77 10.06
C SER A 282 8.37 -7.18 9.13
N PHE A 283 7.13 -6.87 9.52
CA PHE A 283 5.94 -7.09 8.71
C PHE A 283 5.17 -5.78 8.52
N VAL A 284 4.86 -5.43 7.27
CA VAL A 284 4.03 -4.27 6.92
C VAL A 284 2.74 -4.77 6.26
N LEU A 285 1.62 -4.60 6.95
CA LEU A 285 0.30 -5.04 6.51
C LEU A 285 -0.59 -3.83 6.24
N LYS A 286 -1.15 -3.74 5.04
CA LYS A 286 -2.23 -2.80 4.76
C LYS A 286 -3.53 -3.31 5.35
N ILE A 287 -4.18 -2.46 6.14
CA ILE A 287 -5.53 -2.69 6.67
C ILE A 287 -6.43 -1.51 6.29
N PHE A 288 -7.74 -1.71 6.44
CA PHE A 288 -8.74 -0.67 6.19
C PHE A 288 -9.24 -0.11 7.53
N THR A 289 -10.51 -0.33 7.85
CA THR A 289 -11.09 0.01 9.15
C THR A 289 -10.87 -1.14 10.15
N ILE A 290 -11.12 -0.84 11.43
CA ILE A 290 -10.96 -1.77 12.55
C ILE A 290 -12.26 -1.72 13.37
N PHE A 291 -13.38 -2.08 12.76
CA PHE A 291 -14.70 -2.11 13.41
C PHE A 291 -15.16 -3.52 13.75
N GLU A 292 -14.72 -4.50 12.98
CA GLU A 292 -15.15 -5.88 13.07
C GLU A 292 -14.23 -6.70 13.99
N CYS A 293 -14.82 -7.62 14.76
CA CYS A 293 -14.07 -8.44 15.71
C CYS A 293 -12.93 -9.23 15.05
N GLN A 294 -13.10 -9.64 13.80
CA GLN A 294 -12.10 -10.40 13.05
C GLN A 294 -10.83 -9.57 12.83
N THR A 295 -10.95 -8.28 12.54
CA THR A 295 -9.80 -7.37 12.40
C THR A 295 -9.15 -7.16 13.76
N VAL A 296 -9.94 -6.95 14.82
CA VAL A 296 -9.40 -6.79 16.19
C VAL A 296 -8.63 -8.03 16.64
N CYS A 297 -9.17 -9.23 16.42
CA CYS A 297 -8.51 -10.49 16.74
C CYS A 297 -7.21 -10.69 15.93
N LEU A 298 -7.19 -10.27 14.67
CA LEU A 298 -5.99 -10.31 13.84
C LEU A 298 -4.88 -9.39 14.40
N LEU A 299 -5.24 -8.17 14.81
CA LEU A 299 -4.29 -7.24 15.42
C LEU A 299 -3.78 -7.76 16.77
N TYR A 300 -4.64 -8.41 17.56
CA TYR A 300 -4.23 -9.07 18.81
C TYR A 300 -3.19 -10.18 18.55
N LEU A 301 -3.43 -11.03 17.55
CA LEU A 301 -2.48 -12.07 17.12
C LEU A 301 -1.14 -11.46 16.72
N LEU A 302 -1.16 -10.40 15.91
CA LEU A 302 0.06 -9.68 15.51
C LEU A 302 0.78 -9.08 16.73
N ARG A 303 0.05 -8.46 17.65
CA ARG A 303 0.66 -7.90 18.87
C ARG A 303 1.31 -8.95 19.76
N CYS A 304 0.77 -10.17 19.80
CA CYS A 304 1.39 -11.32 20.48
C CYS A 304 2.68 -11.80 19.78
N SER A 305 2.76 -11.60 18.45
CA SER A 305 3.81 -12.17 17.61
C SER A 305 5.00 -11.22 17.41
N PHE A 306 4.79 -9.92 17.61
CA PHE A 306 5.79 -8.87 17.41
C PHE A 306 6.09 -8.09 18.68
N LYS A 307 7.35 -7.69 18.85
CA LYS A 307 7.82 -6.90 20.01
C LYS A 307 7.24 -5.49 20.04
N LYS A 308 7.02 -4.90 18.86
CA LYS A 308 6.48 -3.56 18.66
C LYS A 308 5.47 -3.61 17.54
N MET A 309 4.39 -2.85 17.68
CA MET A 309 3.35 -2.75 16.67
C MET A 309 2.83 -1.32 16.64
N SER A 310 2.67 -0.78 15.44
CA SER A 310 2.17 0.57 15.22
C SER A 310 1.08 0.53 14.16
N ILE A 311 -0.01 1.24 14.39
CA ILE A 311 -1.02 1.53 13.38
C ILE A 311 -0.70 2.91 12.81
N TYR A 312 -0.45 2.97 11.51
CA TYR A 312 0.03 4.19 10.86
C TYR A 312 -0.75 4.45 9.57
N LYS A 313 -1.22 5.69 9.41
CA LYS A 313 -1.76 6.18 8.14
C LYS A 313 -0.71 7.10 7.49
N PRO A 314 -0.01 6.63 6.43
CA PRO A 314 0.98 7.44 5.73
C PRO A 314 0.38 8.72 5.17
N THR A 315 1.20 9.76 5.11
CA THR A 315 0.83 11.13 4.71
C THR A 315 0.25 11.18 3.29
N VAL A 316 0.80 10.34 2.42
CA VAL A 316 0.38 10.23 1.02
C VAL A 316 -0.82 9.32 0.82
N SER A 317 -1.42 8.78 1.88
CA SER A 317 -2.67 8.02 1.80
C SER A 317 -3.85 8.97 1.64
N LYS A 318 -4.79 8.63 0.75
CA LYS A 318 -6.00 9.46 0.54
C LYS A 318 -6.76 9.62 1.85
N GLU A 319 -7.30 10.82 2.07
CA GLU A 319 -7.93 11.16 3.35
C GLU A 319 -9.29 10.50 3.53
N GLY A 320 -9.98 10.23 2.42
CA GLY A 320 -11.34 9.67 2.39
C GLY A 320 -12.31 10.70 1.84
#